data_AF-A0AA39U619-F1
#
_entry.id   AF-A0AA39U619-F1
#
_cell.length_a   1.000
_cell.length_b   1.000
_cell.length_c   1.000
_cell.angle_alpha   90.00
_cell.angle_beta   90.00
_cell.angle_gamma   90.00
#
_symmetry.space_group_name_H-M   'P 1'
#
loop_
_entity.id
_entity.type
_entity.pdbx_description
1 polymer ?
#
loop_
_entity_poly.entity_id
_entity_poly.type
_entity_poly.pdbx_seq_one_letter_code
_entity_poly.pdbx_strand_id
1 'polypeptide(L)'
;MVLELFTSHDFGPDWTQVVYSWVVFQSANGFDSSDKLPANYRPECVGQWISRARPQNYANLDLIQKFQSPFWAWWANLQPEGHVGAYEHPIEDLEREDNGRPIQIHPSTDISWECLKTCSGRNGMVSVVAALFFWAEGAKVLPLTTHRERARSSEAHRELYFAMGDVCYVLQSLLD
;
A
#
# COMPACT_ATOMS: atom_id res chain seq x y z
N MET A 1 -20.00 1.17 -2.40
CA MET A 1 -18.90 0.34 -2.97
C MET A 1 -17.51 0.88 -2.56
N VAL A 2 -16.45 0.05 -2.53
CA VAL A 2 -15.08 0.51 -2.13
C VAL A 2 -14.49 1.53 -3.10
N LEU A 3 -14.82 1.45 -4.39
CA LEU A 3 -14.38 2.44 -5.37
C LEU A 3 -14.86 3.85 -5.01
N GLU A 4 -16.10 4.00 -4.53
CA GLU A 4 -16.63 5.31 -4.10
C GLU A 4 -15.84 5.90 -2.93
N LEU A 5 -15.30 5.07 -2.02
CA LEU A 5 -14.39 5.53 -0.98
C LEU A 5 -13.11 6.09 -1.62
N PHE A 6 -12.49 5.36 -2.53
CA PHE A 6 -11.22 5.75 -3.15
C PHE A 6 -11.35 6.97 -4.08
N THR A 7 -12.54 7.23 -4.62
CA THR A 7 -12.83 8.42 -5.43
C THR A 7 -13.44 9.57 -4.62
N SER A 8 -13.63 9.40 -3.30
CA SER A 8 -14.25 10.45 -2.45
C SER A 8 -13.33 11.65 -2.21
N HIS A 9 -12.02 11.47 -2.38
CA HIS A 9 -11.01 12.50 -2.16
C HIS A 9 -10.00 12.48 -3.31
N ASP A 10 -9.57 13.67 -3.72
CA ASP A 10 -8.46 13.84 -4.64
C ASP A 10 -7.15 13.96 -3.86
N PHE A 11 -6.14 13.16 -4.25
CA PHE A 11 -4.77 13.20 -3.72
C PHE A 11 -3.74 13.45 -4.83
N GLY A 12 -4.20 13.83 -6.04
CA GLY A 12 -3.38 14.12 -7.19
C GLY A 12 -3.29 12.99 -8.23
N PRO A 13 -2.46 13.19 -9.26
CA PRO A 13 -2.39 12.29 -10.41
C PRO A 13 -1.87 10.88 -10.05
N ASP A 14 -0.89 10.77 -9.14
CA ASP A 14 -0.35 9.46 -8.75
C ASP A 14 -1.40 8.58 -8.07
N TRP A 15 -2.25 9.17 -7.23
CA TRP A 15 -3.38 8.46 -6.64
C TRP A 15 -4.40 8.03 -7.69
N THR A 16 -4.74 8.94 -8.60
CA THR A 16 -5.66 8.64 -9.71
C THR A 16 -5.15 7.45 -10.52
N GLN A 17 -3.84 7.41 -10.78
CA GLN A 17 -3.19 6.33 -11.50
C GLN A 17 -3.21 5.00 -10.71
N VAL A 18 -2.97 5.03 -9.39
CA VAL A 18 -3.12 3.84 -8.52
C VAL A 18 -4.54 3.29 -8.57
N VAL A 19 -5.56 4.13 -8.40
CA VAL A 19 -6.96 3.71 -8.43
C VAL A 19 -7.33 3.15 -9.79
N TYR A 20 -6.90 3.80 -10.87
CA TYR A 20 -7.13 3.33 -12.23
C TYR A 20 -6.48 1.96 -12.46
N SER A 21 -5.18 1.80 -12.19
CA SER A 21 -4.46 0.54 -12.34
C SER A 21 -5.09 -0.58 -11.49
N TRP A 22 -5.56 -0.28 -10.28
CA TRP A 22 -6.28 -1.23 -9.44
C TRP A 22 -7.62 -1.67 -10.05
N VAL A 23 -8.41 -0.73 -10.58
CA VAL A 23 -9.69 -1.07 -11.24
C VAL A 23 -9.45 -1.94 -12.48
N VAL A 24 -8.43 -1.63 -13.28
CA VAL A 24 -8.05 -2.45 -14.44
C VAL A 24 -7.64 -3.86 -14.01
N PHE A 25 -6.78 -3.98 -12.99
CA PHE A 25 -6.38 -5.27 -12.40
C PHE A 25 -7.56 -6.10 -11.91
N GLN A 26 -8.49 -5.48 -11.16
CA GLN A 26 -9.69 -6.18 -10.68
C GLN A 26 -10.59 -6.62 -11.84
N SER A 27 -10.73 -5.77 -12.87
CA SER A 27 -11.57 -6.06 -14.04
C SER A 27 -10.99 -7.20 -14.88
N ALA A 28 -9.67 -7.20 -15.10
CA ALA A 28 -8.97 -8.25 -15.85
C ALA A 28 -9.13 -9.63 -15.21
N ASN A 29 -9.28 -9.68 -13.88
CA ASN A 29 -9.47 -10.90 -13.11
C ASN A 29 -10.94 -11.14 -12.69
N GLY A 30 -11.91 -10.47 -13.31
CA GLY A 30 -13.34 -10.72 -13.11
C GLY A 30 -13.88 -10.37 -11.71
N PHE A 31 -13.13 -9.61 -10.91
CA PHE A 31 -13.46 -9.26 -9.52
C PHE A 31 -13.64 -10.47 -8.57
N ASP A 32 -13.24 -11.66 -9.01
CA ASP A 32 -13.51 -12.91 -8.30
C ASP A 32 -12.19 -13.57 -7.90
N SER A 33 -11.89 -13.51 -6.61
CA SER A 33 -10.83 -14.32 -6.01
C SER A 33 -11.10 -14.56 -4.53
N SER A 34 -10.83 -15.79 -4.11
CA SER A 34 -10.80 -16.19 -2.70
C SER A 34 -9.45 -15.91 -2.03
N ASP A 35 -8.42 -15.61 -2.81
CA ASP A 35 -7.06 -15.40 -2.30
C ASP A 35 -6.96 -14.12 -1.47
N LYS A 36 -6.05 -14.16 -0.51
CA LYS A 36 -5.94 -13.15 0.53
C LYS A 36 -4.50 -12.77 0.70
N LEU A 37 -4.27 -11.47 0.88
CA LEU A 37 -2.98 -11.00 1.32
C LEU A 37 -2.74 -11.45 2.78
N PRO A 38 -1.51 -11.86 3.14
CA PRO A 38 -1.16 -12.13 4.52
C PRO A 38 -1.40 -10.89 5.39
N ALA A 39 -1.85 -11.12 6.62
CA ALA A 39 -2.17 -10.04 7.56
C ALA A 39 -0.95 -9.57 8.38
N ASN A 40 0.19 -10.26 8.27
CA ASN A 40 1.42 -9.94 9.00
C ASN A 40 1.84 -8.51 8.65
N TYR A 41 2.15 -7.71 9.68
CA TYR A 41 2.55 -6.29 9.56
C TYR A 41 1.53 -5.32 8.97
N ARG A 42 0.34 -5.81 8.55
CA ARG A 42 -0.71 -4.97 7.98
C ARG A 42 -1.05 -3.79 8.89
N PRO A 43 -1.14 -2.56 8.37
CA PRO A 43 -1.55 -1.40 9.17
C PRO A 43 -2.86 -1.63 9.91
N GLU A 44 -2.90 -1.29 11.20
CA GLU A 44 -4.01 -1.61 12.11
C GLU A 44 -5.36 -1.11 11.60
N CYS A 45 -5.40 0.14 11.12
CA CYS A 45 -6.58 0.75 10.50
C CYS A 45 -7.15 -0.05 9.33
N VAL A 46 -6.32 -0.74 8.53
CA VAL A 46 -6.80 -1.60 7.43
C VAL A 46 -7.46 -2.84 8.01
N GLY A 47 -6.86 -3.43 9.06
CA GLY A 47 -7.46 -4.51 9.82
C GLY A 47 -8.83 -4.14 10.41
N GLN A 48 -8.93 -2.97 11.05
CA GLN A 48 -10.18 -2.46 11.62
C GLN A 48 -11.21 -2.09 10.55
N TRP A 49 -10.77 -1.51 9.43
CA TRP A 49 -11.65 -1.21 8.30
C TRP A 49 -12.25 -2.50 7.72
N ILE A 50 -11.43 -3.54 7.52
CA ILE A 50 -11.88 -4.86 7.06
C ILE A 50 -12.85 -5.49 8.07
N SER A 51 -12.52 -5.47 9.37
CA SER A 51 -13.36 -6.09 10.41
C SER A 51 -14.72 -5.43 10.56
N ARG A 52 -14.83 -4.15 10.18
CA ARG A 52 -16.09 -3.37 10.15
C ARG A 52 -16.82 -3.49 8.82
N ALA A 53 -16.50 -4.50 8.01
CA ALA A 53 -17.08 -4.72 6.69
C ALA A 53 -16.82 -3.57 5.68
N ARG A 54 -15.67 -2.90 5.80
CA ARG A 54 -15.16 -1.91 4.83
C ARG A 54 -16.11 -0.71 4.61
N PRO A 55 -16.51 0.00 5.68
CA PRO A 55 -17.45 1.11 5.54
C PRO A 55 -16.82 2.23 4.72
N GLN A 56 -17.65 2.94 3.95
CA GLN A 56 -17.22 4.07 3.11
C GLN A 56 -16.88 5.33 3.91
N ASN A 57 -17.41 5.45 5.12
CA ASN A 57 -17.21 6.58 6.02
C ASN A 57 -16.25 6.22 7.17
N TYR A 58 -15.23 5.41 6.89
CA TYR A 58 -14.26 5.01 7.89
C TYR A 58 -13.33 6.18 8.25
N ALA A 59 -13.41 6.64 9.50
CA ALA A 59 -12.55 7.68 10.02
C ALA A 59 -11.98 7.26 11.39
N ASN A 60 -10.67 7.04 11.46
CA ASN A 60 -9.94 6.87 12.72
C ASN A 60 -8.58 7.57 12.61
N LEU A 61 -8.56 8.88 12.85
CA LEU A 61 -7.43 9.77 12.59
C LEU A 61 -6.13 9.36 13.31
N ASP A 62 -6.23 8.83 14.53
CA ASP A 62 -5.06 8.44 15.32
C ASP A 62 -4.31 7.25 14.70
N LEU A 63 -5.06 6.25 14.24
CA LEU A 63 -4.49 5.16 13.45
C LEU A 63 -4.00 5.68 12.11
N ILE A 64 -4.73 6.65 11.57
CA ILE A 64 -4.47 7.23 10.27
C ILE A 64 -3.18 8.06 10.22
N GLN A 65 -2.64 8.48 11.36
CA GLN A 65 -1.36 9.19 11.42
C GLN A 65 -0.15 8.24 11.51
N LYS A 66 -0.35 6.93 11.64
CA LYS A 66 0.72 5.93 11.88
C LYS A 66 0.88 4.92 10.73
N PHE A 67 1.08 5.41 9.51
CA PHE A 67 1.13 4.53 8.33
C PHE A 67 2.48 4.17 7.78
N GLN A 68 3.42 5.10 7.74
CA GLN A 68 4.64 4.94 6.96
C GLN A 68 5.37 3.62 7.30
N SER A 69 5.72 3.41 8.57
CA SER A 69 6.45 2.19 8.96
C SER A 69 5.62 0.91 8.83
N PRO A 70 4.35 0.84 9.32
CA PRO A 70 3.53 -0.36 9.14
C PRO A 70 3.22 -0.69 7.68
N PHE A 71 2.99 0.33 6.83
CA PHE A 71 2.76 0.12 5.40
C PHE A 71 3.98 -0.52 4.75
N TRP A 72 5.16 0.07 4.92
CA TRP A 72 6.38 -0.46 4.33
C TRP A 72 6.73 -1.85 4.85
N ALA A 73 6.54 -2.12 6.15
CA ALA A 73 6.75 -3.45 6.70
C ALA A 73 5.79 -4.49 6.09
N TRP A 74 4.52 -4.13 5.90
CA TRP A 74 3.56 -5.00 5.25
C TRP A 74 3.88 -5.20 3.77
N TRP A 75 4.13 -4.12 3.05
CA TRP A 75 4.41 -4.15 1.62
C TRP A 75 5.64 -5.02 1.30
N ALA A 76 6.69 -4.93 2.12
CA ALA A 76 7.86 -5.79 1.99
C ALA A 76 7.53 -7.28 2.22
N ASN A 77 6.65 -7.58 3.17
CA ASN A 77 6.18 -8.95 3.43
C ASN A 77 5.28 -9.49 2.29
N LEU A 78 4.81 -8.64 1.37
CA LEU A 78 4.05 -9.07 0.18
C LEU A 78 4.94 -9.35 -1.03
N GLN A 79 6.24 -9.06 -0.95
CA GLN A 79 7.15 -9.27 -2.07
C GLN A 79 7.34 -10.77 -2.38
N PRO A 80 7.56 -11.14 -3.65
CA PRO A 80 7.77 -12.53 -4.06
C PRO A 80 8.97 -13.20 -3.39
N GLU A 81 8.90 -14.51 -3.19
CA GLU A 81 10.03 -15.32 -2.71
C GLU A 81 11.20 -15.23 -3.72
N GLY A 82 12.40 -14.94 -3.24
CA GLY A 82 13.58 -14.65 -4.06
C GLY A 82 14.10 -13.20 -3.94
N HIS A 83 13.34 -12.31 -3.29
CA HIS A 83 13.81 -10.99 -2.85
C HIS A 83 14.31 -10.97 -1.41
N VAL A 84 13.83 -11.91 -0.58
CA VAL A 84 14.52 -12.33 0.63
C VAL A 84 15.44 -13.45 0.18
N GLY A 85 16.75 -13.21 0.21
CA GLY A 85 17.75 -14.24 -0.06
C GLY A 85 17.42 -15.50 0.74
N ALA A 86 17.81 -16.67 0.24
CA ALA A 86 17.72 -17.93 0.95
C ALA A 86 18.35 -17.81 2.35
N TYR A 87 17.56 -17.45 3.36
CA TYR A 87 17.99 -17.33 4.74
C TYR A 87 16.89 -17.90 5.63
N GLU A 88 17.28 -18.80 6.52
CA GLU A 88 16.43 -19.57 7.42
C GLU A 88 15.81 -18.71 8.55
N HIS A 89 15.82 -17.38 8.42
CA HIS A 89 15.36 -16.45 9.45
C HIS A 89 14.28 -15.49 8.92
N PRO A 90 13.14 -15.32 9.63
CA PRO A 90 12.04 -14.51 9.14
C PRO A 90 12.36 -13.01 9.27
N ILE A 91 12.16 -12.26 8.17
CA ILE A 91 11.84 -10.82 8.14
C ILE A 91 13.02 -9.83 8.38
N GLU A 92 14.19 -10.29 8.83
CA GLU A 92 15.36 -9.41 9.05
C GLU A 92 16.17 -9.11 7.77
N ASP A 93 16.08 -9.96 6.75
CA ASP A 93 16.96 -9.92 5.55
C ASP A 93 16.29 -9.39 4.28
N LEU A 94 15.32 -8.48 4.39
CA LEU A 94 15.03 -7.59 3.26
C LEU A 94 16.15 -6.55 3.25
N GLU A 95 16.88 -6.41 2.13
CA GLU A 95 17.76 -5.26 2.00
C GLU A 95 16.90 -4.01 2.17
N ARG A 96 17.20 -3.26 3.23
CA ARG A 96 16.52 -2.03 3.59
C ARG A 96 17.51 -0.90 3.40
N GLU A 97 17.05 0.24 2.92
CA GLU A 97 17.80 1.48 3.09
C GLU A 97 18.05 1.72 4.59
N ASP A 98 19.06 2.52 4.94
CA ASP A 98 19.41 2.86 6.34
C ASP A 98 18.23 3.39 7.18
N ASN A 99 17.16 3.83 6.53
CA ASN A 99 15.92 4.33 7.14
C ASN A 99 14.84 3.24 7.37
N GLY A 100 15.16 1.97 7.11
CA GLY A 100 14.27 0.82 7.30
C GLY A 100 13.25 0.59 6.18
N ARG A 101 13.30 1.35 5.09
CA ARG A 101 12.47 1.15 3.89
C ARG A 101 12.98 -0.04 3.10
N PRO A 102 12.11 -0.90 2.56
CA PRO A 102 12.53 -1.91 1.59
C PRO A 102 13.25 -1.25 0.42
N ILE A 103 14.35 -1.83 -0.05
CA ILE A 103 15.00 -1.38 -1.29
C ILE A 103 13.97 -1.43 -2.42
N GLN A 104 13.91 -0.34 -3.20
CA GLN A 104 12.98 -0.18 -4.30
C GLN A 104 13.08 -1.32 -5.31
N ILE A 105 11.92 -1.69 -5.86
CA ILE A 105 11.85 -2.49 -7.07
C ILE A 105 12.02 -1.52 -8.22
N HIS A 106 13.27 -1.35 -8.64
CA HIS A 106 13.56 -0.59 -9.84
C HIS A 106 12.87 -1.29 -11.04
N PRO A 107 12.35 -0.57 -12.04
CA PRO A 107 11.82 -1.18 -13.27
C PRO A 107 12.81 -2.07 -14.03
N SER A 108 14.09 -2.07 -13.65
CA SER A 108 15.14 -2.95 -14.20
C SER A 108 15.38 -4.22 -13.39
N THR A 109 14.65 -4.43 -12.29
CA THR A 109 14.76 -5.66 -11.50
C THR A 109 13.76 -6.67 -12.08
N ASP A 110 14.27 -7.80 -12.58
CA ASP A 110 13.49 -8.86 -13.23
C ASP A 110 12.76 -9.72 -12.18
N ILE A 111 11.83 -9.09 -11.44
CA ILE A 111 11.11 -9.69 -10.32
C ILE A 111 9.68 -9.95 -10.75
N SER A 112 9.32 -11.23 -10.76
CA SER A 112 7.96 -11.64 -11.07
C SER A 112 7.04 -11.47 -9.87
N TRP A 113 6.07 -10.56 -9.98
CA TRP A 113 5.02 -10.35 -8.98
C TRP A 113 3.83 -11.33 -9.10
N GLU A 114 3.97 -12.39 -9.90
CA GLU A 114 2.90 -13.35 -10.19
C GLU A 114 2.23 -13.94 -8.93
N CYS A 115 2.93 -13.98 -7.78
CA CYS A 115 2.34 -14.39 -6.49
C CYS A 115 1.15 -13.52 -6.04
N LEU A 116 1.02 -12.30 -6.56
CA LEU A 116 -0.10 -11.39 -6.29
C LEU A 116 -1.15 -11.37 -7.40
N LYS A 117 -0.94 -12.05 -8.54
CA LYS A 117 -1.84 -11.98 -9.71
C LYS A 117 -3.25 -12.45 -9.38
N THR A 118 -3.36 -13.48 -8.54
CA THR A 118 -4.65 -14.00 -8.09
C THR A 118 -5.24 -13.23 -6.92
N CYS A 119 -4.54 -12.23 -6.36
CA CYS A 119 -5.03 -11.40 -5.25
C CYS A 119 -6.01 -10.30 -5.73
N SER A 120 -6.87 -10.62 -6.70
CA SER A 120 -7.94 -9.79 -7.24
C SER A 120 -9.26 -10.04 -6.51
N GLY A 121 -9.49 -9.41 -5.37
CA GLY A 121 -10.72 -9.63 -4.63
C GLY A 121 -10.86 -8.78 -3.39
N ARG A 122 -11.89 -9.07 -2.59
CA ARG A 122 -12.24 -8.29 -1.37
C ARG A 122 -11.17 -8.34 -0.27
N ASN A 123 -10.26 -9.31 -0.33
CA ASN A 123 -9.17 -9.50 0.63
C ASN A 123 -7.78 -9.34 -0.03
N GLY A 124 -7.76 -8.98 -1.30
CA GLY A 124 -6.56 -8.84 -2.11
C GLY A 124 -6.04 -7.41 -2.13
N MET A 125 -5.58 -6.97 -3.31
CA MET A 125 -4.96 -5.65 -3.55
C MET A 125 -5.80 -4.44 -3.13
N VAL A 126 -7.12 -4.60 -3.02
CA VAL A 126 -8.00 -3.57 -2.44
C VAL A 126 -7.55 -3.11 -1.04
N SER A 127 -6.95 -4.00 -0.27
CA SER A 127 -6.48 -3.70 1.09
C SER A 127 -5.22 -2.83 1.07
N VAL A 128 -4.36 -2.98 0.07
CA VAL A 128 -3.17 -2.15 -0.15
C VAL A 128 -3.58 -0.75 -0.60
N VAL A 129 -4.52 -0.66 -1.55
CA VAL A 129 -5.08 0.63 -2.01
C VAL A 129 -5.78 1.36 -0.86
N ALA A 130 -6.49 0.63 0.01
CA ALA A 130 -7.08 1.22 1.22
C ALA A 130 -6.01 1.76 2.19
N ALA A 131 -4.89 1.06 2.34
CA ALA A 131 -3.78 1.52 3.19
C ALA A 131 -3.21 2.85 2.66
N LEU A 132 -3.00 2.96 1.35
CA LEU A 132 -2.55 4.20 0.70
C LEU A 132 -3.57 5.33 0.85
N PHE A 133 -4.86 5.04 0.64
CA PHE A 133 -5.94 6.02 0.84
C PHE A 133 -5.91 6.59 2.25
N PHE A 134 -5.88 5.72 3.26
CA PHE A 134 -5.87 6.16 4.64
C PHE A 134 -4.59 6.91 5.00
N TRP A 135 -3.43 6.51 4.47
CA TRP A 135 -2.19 7.26 4.63
C TRP A 135 -2.32 8.67 4.03
N ALA A 136 -2.89 8.78 2.83
CA ALA A 136 -3.11 10.07 2.19
C ALA A 136 -4.03 11.00 3.00
N GLU A 137 -5.12 10.46 3.57
CA GLU A 137 -5.98 11.20 4.51
C GLU A 137 -5.22 11.67 5.75
N GLY A 138 -4.35 10.82 6.31
CA GLY A 138 -3.53 11.18 7.46
C GLY A 138 -2.49 12.24 7.17
N ALA A 139 -1.84 12.15 6.00
CA ALA A 139 -0.85 13.11 5.56
C ALA A 139 -1.45 14.52 5.38
N LYS A 140 -2.69 14.62 4.86
CA LYS A 140 -3.41 15.90 4.68
C LYS A 140 -3.63 16.68 5.97
N VAL A 141 -3.84 15.99 7.09
CA VAL A 141 -4.18 16.63 8.37
C VAL A 141 -2.98 16.79 9.30
N LEU A 142 -1.76 16.50 8.82
CA LEU A 142 -0.55 16.69 9.60
C LEU A 142 -0.37 18.18 9.95
N PRO A 143 -0.01 18.50 11.20
CA PRO A 143 0.26 19.88 11.59
C PRO A 143 1.48 20.42 10.83
N LEU A 144 1.49 21.75 10.61
CA LEU A 144 2.54 22.46 9.85
C LEU A 144 3.05 23.69 10.61
N THR A 145 2.83 23.77 11.92
CA THR A 145 3.08 25.00 12.70
C THR A 145 4.56 25.20 12.96
N THR A 146 5.26 24.12 13.35
CA THR A 146 6.70 24.15 13.64
C THR A 146 7.54 23.67 12.45
N HIS A 147 8.83 24.01 12.45
CA HIS A 147 9.78 23.47 11.48
C HIS A 147 9.82 21.94 11.49
N ARG A 148 9.81 21.34 12.68
CA ARG A 148 9.82 19.87 12.85
C ARG A 148 8.58 19.22 12.25
N GLU A 149 7.42 19.84 12.45
CA GLU A 149 6.15 19.38 11.89
C GLU A 149 6.12 19.48 10.35
N ARG A 150 6.61 20.59 9.79
CA ARG A 150 6.75 20.73 8.33
C ARG A 150 7.68 19.67 7.75
N ALA A 151 8.84 19.43 8.38
CA ALA A 151 9.75 18.38 7.95
C ALA A 151 9.11 16.98 7.97
N ARG A 152 8.39 16.65 9.05
CA ARG A 152 7.63 15.38 9.16
C ARG A 152 6.56 15.27 8.08
N SER A 153 5.83 16.35 7.81
CA SER A 153 4.80 16.36 6.77
C SER A 153 5.40 16.19 5.38
N SER A 154 6.48 16.91 5.06
CA SER A 154 7.18 16.74 3.78
C SER A 154 7.72 15.33 3.60
N GLU A 155 8.29 14.72 4.65
CA GLU A 155 8.72 13.32 4.60
C GLU A 155 7.54 12.38 4.36
N ALA A 156 6.46 12.51 5.13
CA ALA A 156 5.28 11.66 4.97
C ALA A 156 4.66 11.73 3.56
N HIS A 157 4.60 12.92 2.96
CA HIS A 157 4.12 13.08 1.57
C HIS A 157 5.08 12.46 0.56
N ARG A 158 6.40 12.68 0.72
CA ARG A 158 7.41 12.08 -0.15
C ARG A 158 7.29 10.55 -0.14
N GLU A 159 7.19 9.95 1.03
CA GLU A 159 7.05 8.50 1.18
C GLU A 159 5.75 7.96 0.61
N LEU A 160 4.66 8.70 0.78
CA LEU A 160 3.38 8.34 0.20
C LEU A 160 3.45 8.33 -1.33
N TYR A 161 4.06 9.35 -1.96
CA TYR A 161 4.23 9.38 -3.41
C TYR A 161 5.10 8.22 -3.90
N PHE A 162 6.18 7.89 -3.19
CA PHE A 162 6.98 6.71 -3.50
C PHE A 162 6.17 5.42 -3.41
N ALA A 163 5.40 5.23 -2.34
CA ALA A 163 4.55 4.06 -2.16
C ALA A 163 3.46 3.96 -3.24
N MET A 164 2.85 5.08 -3.65
CA MET A 164 1.89 5.12 -4.75
C MET A 164 2.54 4.69 -6.07
N GLY A 165 3.73 5.19 -6.39
CA GLY A 165 4.47 4.79 -7.58
C GLY A 165 4.79 3.30 -7.61
N ASP A 166 5.30 2.76 -6.50
CA ASP A 166 5.68 1.35 -6.38
C ASP A 166 4.45 0.42 -6.51
N VAL A 167 3.36 0.70 -5.78
CA VAL A 167 2.11 -0.05 -5.90
C VAL A 167 1.52 0.04 -7.30
N CYS A 168 1.60 1.20 -7.95
CA CYS A 168 1.13 1.38 -9.31
C CYS A 168 1.92 0.52 -10.30
N TYR A 169 3.25 0.53 -10.21
CA TYR A 169 4.13 -0.32 -11.02
C TYR A 169 3.74 -1.80 -10.88
N VAL A 170 3.58 -2.29 -9.64
CA VAL A 170 3.20 -3.68 -9.39
C VAL A 170 1.85 -4.01 -10.02
N LEU A 171 0.82 -3.18 -9.79
CA LEU A 171 -0.51 -3.40 -10.37
C LEU A 171 -0.46 -3.45 -11.91
N GLN A 172 0.41 -2.68 -12.54
CA GLN A 172 0.60 -2.70 -13.99
C GLN A 172 1.33 -3.97 -14.44
N SER A 173 2.39 -4.38 -13.75
CA SER A 173 3.13 -5.62 -14.08
C SER A 173 2.28 -6.89 -13.95
N LEU A 174 1.21 -6.86 -13.14
CA LEU A 174 0.27 -7.98 -12.99
C LEU A 174 -0.72 -8.11 -14.15
N LEU A 175 -0.77 -7.12 -15.06
CA LEU A 175 -1.64 -7.11 -16.24
C LEU A 175 -0.96 -7.67 -17.50
N ASP A 176 0.37 -7.76 -17.49
CA ASP A 176 1.18 -8.35 -18.55
C ASP A 176 1.21 -9.90 -18.45
#